data_AF-A0A7X9ZQ90-F1
#
_entry.id   AF-A0A7X9ZQ90-F1
#
_cell.length_a   1.000
_cell.length_b   1.000
_cell.length_c   1.000
_cell.angle_alpha   90.00
_cell.angle_beta   90.00
_cell.angle_gamma   90.00
#
_symmetry.space_group_name_H-M   'P 1'
#
loop_
_entity.id
_entity.type
_entity.pdbx_description
1 polymer ?
#
loop_
_entity_poly.entity_id
_entity_poly.type
_entity_poly.pdbx_seq_one_letter_code
_entity_poly.pdbx_strand_id
1 'polypeptide(L)'
;MTASEGVGAGERAGKARRKRIMGVVTLLGISGGIVGFLTSKYSDNGPGGFLQGDLPAWTAILASVVIVVSLTWGSWKFFQVVDEVELRDNYLASTVGLYFYMILYAVWYLLWWGKLVPEPSHEWLFASTLAASLIAYLWKKLRP
;
A
#
# COMPACT_ATOMS: atom_id res chain seq x y z
N MET A 1 -45.00 5.82 -21.85
CA MET A 1 -43.76 6.53 -22.22
C MET A 1 -42.61 5.90 -21.44
N THR A 2 -41.85 5.03 -22.09
CA THR A 2 -40.80 4.20 -21.50
C THR A 2 -39.45 4.89 -21.68
N ALA A 3 -39.01 5.65 -20.67
CA ALA A 3 -37.64 6.15 -20.61
C ALA A 3 -36.75 5.03 -20.03
N SER A 4 -36.28 4.11 -20.87
CA SER A 4 -35.05 3.39 -20.54
C SER A 4 -33.90 4.36 -20.79
N GLU A 5 -33.64 5.25 -19.84
CA GLU A 5 -32.46 6.11 -19.80
C GLU A 5 -31.22 5.20 -19.71
N GLY A 6 -30.73 4.79 -20.87
CA GLY A 6 -29.54 4.00 -20.99
C GLY A 6 -28.37 4.78 -20.44
N VAL A 7 -27.77 4.26 -19.36
CA VAL A 7 -26.51 4.70 -18.73
C VAL A 7 -25.63 5.44 -19.74
N GLY A 8 -25.45 6.75 -19.53
CA GLY A 8 -24.73 7.62 -20.45
C GLY A 8 -23.33 7.09 -20.77
N ALA A 9 -22.82 7.37 -21.97
CA ALA A 9 -21.52 6.86 -22.41
C ALA A 9 -20.38 7.17 -21.42
N GLY A 10 -20.42 8.34 -20.77
CA GLY A 10 -19.48 8.75 -19.72
C GLY A 10 -19.57 7.90 -18.44
N GLU A 11 -20.77 7.57 -17.96
CA GLU A 11 -20.95 6.70 -16.79
C GLU A 11 -20.50 5.26 -17.07
N ARG A 12 -20.71 4.75 -18.30
CA ARG A 12 -20.20 3.45 -18.72
C ARG A 12 -18.67 3.41 -18.74
N ALA A 13 -18.04 4.46 -19.26
CA ALA A 13 -16.59 4.60 -19.26
C ALA A 13 -16.02 4.68 -17.82
N GLY A 14 -16.66 5.46 -16.94
CA GLY A 14 -16.28 5.55 -15.53
C GLY A 14 -16.41 4.22 -14.77
N LYS A 15 -17.51 3.49 -14.96
CA LYS A 15 -17.70 2.15 -14.36
C LYS A 15 -16.66 1.13 -14.86
N ALA A 16 -16.36 1.13 -16.16
CA ALA A 16 -15.35 0.25 -16.74
C ALA A 16 -13.95 0.56 -16.18
N ARG A 17 -13.61 1.84 -16.04
CA ARG A 17 -12.36 2.32 -15.45
C ARG A 17 -12.22 1.93 -13.97
N ARG A 18 -13.27 2.17 -13.17
CA ARG A 18 -13.30 1.74 -11.76
C ARG A 18 -13.11 0.24 -11.60
N LYS A 19 -13.75 -0.57 -12.47
CA LYS A 19 -13.58 -2.04 -12.46
C LYS A 19 -12.14 -2.45 -12.77
N ARG A 20 -11.46 -1.77 -13.70
CA ARG A 20 -10.04 -2.02 -14.01
C ARG A 20 -9.13 -1.68 -12.83
N ILE A 21 -9.32 -0.51 -12.21
CA ILE A 21 -8.55 -0.10 -11.02
C ILE A 21 -8.79 -1.08 -9.87
N MET A 22 -10.04 -1.45 -9.60
CA MET A 22 -10.35 -2.48 -8.59
C MET A 22 -9.70 -3.81 -8.92
N GLY A 23 -9.66 -4.23 -10.19
CA GLY A 23 -8.97 -5.45 -10.60
C GLY A 23 -7.48 -5.43 -10.26
N VAL A 24 -6.79 -4.30 -10.52
CA VAL A 24 -5.38 -4.11 -10.17
C VAL A 24 -5.18 -4.16 -8.65
N VAL A 25 -6.00 -3.42 -7.89
CA VAL A 25 -5.93 -3.38 -6.42
C VAL A 25 -6.21 -4.75 -5.81
N THR A 26 -7.21 -5.48 -6.31
CA THR A 26 -7.52 -6.84 -5.85
C THR A 26 -6.36 -7.79 -6.13
N LEU A 27 -5.74 -7.72 -7.32
CA LEU A 27 -4.59 -8.57 -7.64
C LEU A 27 -3.40 -8.29 -6.71
N LEU A 28 -3.12 -7.02 -6.44
CA LEU A 28 -2.09 -6.60 -5.47
C LEU A 28 -2.40 -7.08 -4.05
N GLY A 29 -3.67 -7.01 -3.65
CA GLY A 29 -4.13 -7.54 -2.36
C GLY A 29 -3.94 -9.05 -2.27
N ILE A 30 -4.25 -9.79 -3.34
CA ILE A 30 -4.03 -11.24 -3.41
C ILE A 30 -2.54 -11.57 -3.33
N SER A 31 -1.68 -10.85 -4.06
CA SER A 31 -0.24 -11.14 -4.00
C SER A 31 0.37 -10.83 -2.64
N GLY A 32 -0.06 -9.74 -1.99
CA GLY A 32 0.29 -9.46 -0.60
C GLY A 32 -0.20 -10.56 0.35
N GLY A 33 -1.43 -11.06 0.15
CA GLY A 33 -1.98 -12.18 0.90
C GLY A 33 -1.20 -13.49 0.71
N ILE A 34 -0.74 -13.79 -0.52
CA ILE A 34 0.12 -14.95 -0.81
C ILE A 34 1.43 -14.83 -0.04
N VAL A 35 2.07 -13.65 -0.07
CA VAL A 35 3.30 -13.41 0.67
C VAL A 35 3.06 -13.61 2.17
N GLY A 36 2.03 -12.97 2.74
CA GLY A 36 1.69 -13.13 4.15
C GLY A 36 1.38 -14.57 4.55
N PHE A 37 0.69 -15.32 3.68
CA PHE A 37 0.42 -16.74 3.90
C PHE A 37 1.70 -17.60 3.88
N LEU A 38 2.61 -17.35 2.93
CA LEU A 38 3.89 -18.05 2.82
C LEU A 38 4.79 -17.78 4.04
N THR A 39 4.77 -16.56 4.57
CA THR A 39 5.62 -16.16 5.70
C THR A 39 5.00 -16.46 7.07
N SER A 40 3.67 -16.57 7.17
CA SER A 40 2.96 -16.73 8.45
C SER A 40 3.39 -17.96 9.27
N LYS A 41 3.80 -19.04 8.62
CA LYS A 41 4.26 -20.26 9.33
C LYS A 41 5.62 -20.11 10.00
N TYR A 42 6.36 -19.06 9.63
CA TYR A 42 7.71 -18.78 10.12
C TYR A 42 7.75 -17.57 11.05
N SER A 43 6.60 -16.95 11.33
CA SER A 43 6.51 -15.86 12.30
C SER A 43 6.31 -16.43 13.70
N ASP A 44 7.20 -16.10 14.63
CA ASP A 44 6.98 -16.31 16.05
C ASP A 44 5.91 -15.34 16.55
N ASN A 45 4.90 -15.87 17.24
CA ASN A 45 3.79 -15.08 17.81
C ASN A 45 4.16 -14.42 19.15
N GLY A 46 5.44 -14.05 19.33
CA GLY A 46 5.92 -13.41 20.54
C GLY A 46 5.40 -11.98 20.70
N PRO A 47 5.40 -11.42 21.93
CA PRO A 47 5.09 -10.02 22.15
C PRO A 47 6.27 -9.18 21.63
N GLY A 48 6.28 -8.91 20.33
CA GLY A 48 7.42 -8.28 19.67
C GLY A 48 7.23 -7.93 18.19
N GLY A 49 6.58 -8.77 17.36
CA GLY A 49 6.43 -8.40 15.96
C GLY A 49 5.76 -9.43 15.04
N PHE A 50 4.92 -8.90 14.15
CA PHE A 50 4.42 -9.58 12.97
C PHE A 50 5.61 -9.77 12.00
N LEU A 51 6.00 -11.00 11.64
CA LEU A 51 7.19 -11.36 10.83
C LEU A 51 8.53 -11.46 11.59
N GLN A 52 8.53 -11.56 12.92
CA GLN A 52 9.74 -11.95 13.65
C GLN A 52 9.93 -13.46 13.55
N GLY A 53 10.95 -13.91 12.82
CA GLY A 53 11.31 -15.32 12.73
C GLY A 53 12.21 -15.62 11.51
N ASP A 54 12.92 -16.73 11.57
CA ASP A 54 13.87 -17.11 10.53
C ASP A 54 13.15 -17.68 9.30
N LEU A 55 13.06 -16.89 8.24
CA LEU A 55 12.57 -17.36 6.96
C LEU A 55 13.63 -18.20 6.23
N PRO A 56 13.29 -19.41 5.75
CA PRO A 56 14.15 -20.14 4.83
C PRO A 56 14.51 -19.27 3.63
N ALA A 57 15.78 -19.24 3.23
CA ALA A 57 16.28 -18.34 2.19
C ALA A 57 15.45 -18.36 0.90
N TRP A 58 14.97 -19.54 0.48
CA TRP A 58 14.14 -19.68 -0.73
C TRP A 58 12.77 -18.98 -0.59
N THR A 59 12.16 -18.99 0.61
CA THR A 59 10.87 -18.29 0.86
C THR A 59 11.05 -16.79 0.83
N ALA A 60 12.15 -16.28 1.41
CA ALA A 60 12.49 -14.86 1.39
C ALA A 60 12.75 -14.36 -0.04
N ILE A 61 13.50 -15.13 -0.85
CA ILE A 61 13.73 -14.82 -2.27
C ILE A 61 12.41 -14.81 -3.03
N LEU A 62 11.59 -15.85 -2.88
CA LEU A 62 10.31 -15.96 -3.60
C LEU A 62 9.36 -14.82 -3.22
N ALA A 63 9.21 -14.54 -1.92
CA ALA A 63 8.38 -13.43 -1.44
C ALA A 63 8.87 -12.09 -1.98
N SER A 64 10.18 -11.85 -1.98
CA SER A 64 10.78 -10.63 -2.53
C SER A 64 10.48 -10.47 -4.02
N VAL A 65 10.64 -11.54 -4.81
CA VAL A 65 10.31 -11.53 -6.24
C VAL A 65 8.82 -11.23 -6.46
N VAL A 66 7.93 -11.87 -5.70
CA VAL A 66 6.47 -11.63 -5.80
C VAL A 66 6.14 -10.18 -5.47
N ILE A 67 6.72 -9.60 -4.41
CA ILE A 67 6.52 -8.20 -4.04
C ILE A 67 7.00 -7.28 -5.16
N VAL A 68 8.24 -7.45 -5.64
CA VAL A 68 8.82 -6.59 -6.69
C VAL A 68 8.00 -6.65 -7.97
N VAL A 69 7.66 -7.85 -8.44
CA VAL A 69 6.87 -8.04 -9.66
C VAL A 69 5.47 -7.44 -9.49
N SER A 70 4.81 -7.71 -8.36
CA SER A 70 3.47 -7.20 -8.08
C SER A 70 3.44 -5.68 -8.06
N LEU A 71 4.32 -5.05 -7.27
CA LEU A 71 4.34 -3.60 -7.13
C LEU A 71 4.74 -2.91 -8.44
N THR A 72 5.73 -3.44 -9.16
CA THR A 72 6.17 -2.87 -10.45
C THR A 72 5.06 -2.98 -11.50
N TRP A 73 4.51 -4.18 -11.69
CA TRP A 73 3.46 -4.40 -12.68
C TRP A 73 2.16 -3.68 -12.31
N GLY A 74 1.78 -3.71 -11.03
CA GLY A 74 0.59 -3.03 -10.51
C GLY A 74 0.69 -1.52 -10.66
N SER A 75 1.85 -0.92 -10.36
CA SER A 75 2.10 0.51 -10.57
C SER A 75 1.99 0.86 -12.05
N TRP A 76 2.64 0.08 -12.93
CA TRP A 76 2.57 0.29 -14.37
C TRP A 76 1.13 0.23 -14.90
N LYS A 77 0.35 -0.75 -14.46
CA LYS A 77 -1.06 -0.88 -14.83
C LYS A 77 -1.94 0.21 -14.23
N PHE A 78 -1.64 0.67 -13.02
CA PHE A 78 -2.34 1.77 -12.39
C PHE A 78 -2.15 3.06 -13.21
N PHE A 79 -0.92 3.40 -13.58
CA PHE A 79 -0.64 4.60 -14.38
C PHE A 79 -1.27 4.58 -15.78
N GLN A 80 -1.53 3.40 -16.36
CA GLN A 80 -2.24 3.29 -17.65
C GLN A 80 -3.74 3.61 -17.58
N VAL A 81 -4.33 3.59 -16.38
CA VAL A 81 -5.79 3.65 -16.19
C VAL A 81 -6.20 4.83 -15.29
N VAL A 82 -5.28 5.37 -14.49
CA VAL A 82 -5.52 6.53 -13.62
C VAL A 82 -5.79 7.81 -14.43
N ASP A 83 -6.56 8.71 -13.86
CA ASP A 83 -6.92 10.01 -14.42
C ASP A 83 -6.14 11.10 -13.68
N GLU A 84 -6.02 12.29 -14.26
CA GLU A 84 -5.18 13.37 -13.76
C GLU A 84 -5.55 13.80 -12.34
N VAL A 85 -6.85 13.83 -12.02
CA VAL A 85 -7.35 14.18 -10.67
C VAL A 85 -6.93 13.13 -9.64
N GLU A 86 -7.17 11.85 -9.95
CA GLU A 86 -6.78 10.74 -9.06
C GLU A 86 -5.26 10.64 -8.90
N LEU A 87 -4.53 10.94 -9.98
CA LEU A 87 -3.07 10.97 -9.98
C LEU A 87 -2.55 12.09 -9.08
N ARG A 88 -3.12 13.29 -9.16
CA ARG A 88 -2.77 14.43 -8.29
C ARG A 88 -3.00 14.11 -6.82
N ASP A 89 -4.15 13.51 -6.49
CA ASP A 89 -4.46 13.13 -5.11
C ASP A 89 -3.52 12.04 -4.60
N ASN A 90 -3.15 11.08 -5.46
CA ASN A 90 -2.18 10.05 -5.13
C ASN A 90 -0.76 10.60 -4.95
N TYR A 91 -0.35 11.61 -5.73
CA TYR A 91 0.92 12.30 -5.52
C TYR A 91 0.98 12.98 -4.16
N LEU A 92 -0.05 13.75 -3.79
CA LEU A 92 -0.12 14.39 -2.48
C LEU A 92 -0.02 13.35 -1.35
N ALA A 93 -0.81 12.28 -1.44
CA ALA A 93 -0.79 11.20 -0.45
C ALA A 93 0.59 10.54 -0.34
N SER A 94 1.23 10.26 -1.47
CA SER A 94 2.57 9.66 -1.53
C SER A 94 3.63 10.58 -0.96
N THR A 95 3.55 11.89 -1.24
CA THR A 95 4.47 12.89 -0.68
C THR A 95 4.32 13.00 0.84
N VAL A 96 3.09 13.01 1.35
CA VAL A 96 2.84 13.01 2.80
C VAL A 96 3.41 11.74 3.43
N GLY A 97 3.16 10.57 2.84
CA GLY A 97 3.72 9.30 3.30
C GLY A 97 5.25 9.30 3.35
N LEU A 98 5.90 9.78 2.28
CA LEU A 98 7.36 9.85 2.21
C LEU A 98 7.95 10.76 3.30
N TYR A 99 7.41 11.97 3.47
CA TYR A 99 7.89 12.87 4.52
C TYR A 99 7.62 12.32 5.91
N PHE A 100 6.44 11.72 6.12
CA PHE A 100 6.11 11.06 7.38
C PHE A 100 7.12 9.95 7.70
N TYR A 101 7.43 9.08 6.75
CA TYR A 101 8.44 8.02 6.92
C TYR A 101 9.81 8.58 7.27
N MET A 102 10.28 9.56 6.51
CA MET A 102 11.60 10.19 6.72
C MET A 102 11.71 10.80 8.13
N ILE A 103 10.70 11.54 8.56
CA ILE A 103 10.67 12.17 9.88
C ILE A 103 10.58 11.11 10.97
N LEU A 104 9.64 10.17 10.84
CA LEU A 104 9.42 9.12 11.83
C LEU A 104 10.67 8.27 12.03
N TYR A 105 11.30 7.83 10.93
CA TYR A 105 12.54 7.05 10.99
C TYR A 105 13.68 7.86 11.61
N ALA A 106 13.94 9.08 11.12
CA ALA A 106 15.07 9.88 11.59
C ALA A 106 14.94 10.22 13.09
N VAL A 107 13.76 10.67 13.52
CA VAL A 107 13.50 11.02 14.92
C VAL A 107 13.59 9.80 15.82
N TRP A 108 12.94 8.68 15.46
CA TRP A 108 12.98 7.46 16.27
C TRP A 108 14.40 6.91 16.35
N TYR A 109 15.14 6.89 15.25
CA TYR A 109 16.53 6.45 15.22
C TYR A 109 17.43 7.27 16.16
N LEU A 110 17.31 8.60 16.13
CA LEU A 110 18.08 9.47 17.03
C LEU A 110 17.72 9.25 18.51
N LEU A 111 16.43 9.08 18.83
CA LEU A 111 15.98 8.80 20.19
C LEU A 111 16.45 7.43 20.69
N TRP A 112 16.46 6.41 19.82
CA TRP A 112 17.01 5.09 20.13
C TRP A 112 18.52 5.15 20.37
N TRP A 113 19.25 5.91 19.53
CA TRP A 113 20.68 6.11 19.71
C TRP A 113 20.99 6.81 21.04
N GLY A 114 20.15 7.77 21.44
CA GLY A 114 20.16 8.39 22.76
C GLY A 114 19.67 7.50 23.92
N LYS A 115 19.34 6.23 23.66
CA LYS A 115 18.83 5.25 24.64
C LYS A 115 17.52 5.67 25.33
N LEU A 116 16.72 6.52 24.68
CA LEU A 116 15.44 7.02 25.21
C LEU A 116 14.24 6.15 24.84
N VAL A 117 14.32 5.43 23.72
CA VAL A 117 13.23 4.57 23.21
C VAL A 117 13.78 3.23 22.71
N PRO A 118 12.93 2.20 22.55
CA PRO A 118 13.31 0.94 21.92
C PRO A 118 13.77 1.10 20.46
N GLU A 119 14.43 0.07 19.95
CA GLU A 119 14.87 0.03 18.55
C GLU A 119 13.70 0.23 17.58
N PRO A 120 13.88 1.02 16.50
CA PRO A 120 12.83 1.24 15.52
C PRO A 120 12.34 -0.07 14.88
N SER A 121 11.04 -0.35 15.01
CA SER A 121 10.42 -1.52 14.37
C SER A 121 10.08 -1.22 12.90
N HIS A 122 10.51 -2.11 12.01
CA HIS A 122 10.23 -2.03 10.58
C HIS A 122 8.73 -2.14 10.28
N GLU A 123 8.03 -2.97 11.03
CA GLU A 123 6.58 -3.19 10.93
C GLU A 123 5.82 -1.91 11.27
N TRP A 124 6.19 -1.25 12.38
CA TRP A 124 5.56 0.00 12.80
C TRP A 124 5.87 1.14 11.85
N LEU A 125 7.09 1.24 11.33
CA LEU A 125 7.45 2.21 10.31
C LEU A 125 6.60 2.02 9.05
N PHE A 126 6.48 0.79 8.56
CA PHE A 126 5.70 0.46 7.38
C PHE A 126 4.21 0.74 7.59
N ALA A 127 3.61 0.22 8.67
CA ALA A 127 2.19 0.36 8.96
C ALA A 127 1.79 1.82 9.18
N SER A 128 2.59 2.59 9.93
CA SER A 128 2.31 4.01 10.19
C SER A 128 2.42 4.85 8.92
N THR A 129 3.38 4.53 8.04
CA THR A 129 3.56 5.22 6.75
C THR A 129 2.39 4.94 5.79
N LEU A 130 1.93 3.69 5.74
CA LEU A 130 0.72 3.34 4.98
C LEU A 130 -0.51 4.05 5.55
N ALA A 131 -0.67 4.08 6.88
CA ALA A 131 -1.77 4.76 7.52
C ALA A 131 -1.75 6.27 7.21
N ALA A 132 -0.59 6.93 7.30
CA ALA A 132 -0.44 8.35 6.98
C ALA A 132 -0.80 8.64 5.51
N SER A 133 -0.29 7.82 4.57
CA SER A 133 -0.63 7.92 3.14
C SER A 133 -2.13 7.76 2.90
N LEU A 134 -2.76 6.76 3.53
CA LEU A 134 -4.18 6.47 3.40
C LEU A 134 -5.04 7.61 3.97
N ILE A 135 -4.68 8.12 5.16
CA ILE A 135 -5.36 9.25 5.79
C ILE A 135 -5.26 10.49 4.89
N ALA A 136 -4.08 10.80 4.34
CA ALA A 136 -3.89 11.92 3.43
C ALA A 136 -4.74 11.78 2.15
N TYR A 137 -4.75 10.59 1.56
CA TYR A 137 -5.58 10.28 0.39
C TYR A 137 -7.07 10.44 0.69
N LEU A 138 -7.56 9.84 1.78
CA LEU A 138 -8.97 9.92 2.17
C LEU A 138 -9.37 11.35 2.53
N TRP A 139 -8.52 12.09 3.24
CA TRP A 139 -8.78 13.48 3.58
C TRP A 139 -8.96 14.34 2.33
N LYS A 140 -8.07 14.19 1.33
CA LYS A 140 -8.20 14.92 0.07
C LYS A 140 -9.43 14.48 -0.72
N LYS A 141 -9.71 13.17 -0.76
CA LYS A 141 -10.87 12.61 -1.46
C LYS A 141 -12.21 13.05 -0.88
N LEU A 142 -12.27 13.26 0.44
CA LEU A 142 -13.47 13.71 1.15
C LEU A 142 -13.63 15.25 1.14
N ARG A 143 -12.59 15.99 0.76
CA ARG A 143 -12.56 17.46 0.70
C ARG A 143 -12.07 17.93 -0.69
N PRO A 144 -12.93 17.87 -1.72
CA PRO A 144 -12.57 18.20 -3.10
C PRO A 144 -11.94 19.60 -3.24
#